data_AF-A0A1H7Q913-F1
#
_entry.id   AF-A0A1H7Q913-F1
#
_cell.length_a   1.000
_cell.length_b   1.000
_cell.length_c   1.000
_cell.angle_alpha   90.00
_cell.angle_beta   90.00
_cell.angle_gamma   90.00
#
_symmetry.space_group_name_H-M   'P 1'
#
loop_
_entity.id
_entity.type
_entity.pdbx_description
1 polymer ?
#
loop_
_entity_poly.entity_id
_entity_poly.type
_entity_poly.pdbx_seq_one_letter_code
_entity_poly.pdbx_strand_id
1 'polypeptide(L)'
;MTTMRAQVMAVISVAALLCLIACEPTTEVSEQHQTSAQQLAEIERGIQDLIGSPIAQHVSSCKIITLNAANCQPPKYLLYSNEQSNEPVLLTLVAKYNQIVSAQEGKNAASCSVVAAKPAVILAKDLCLPVELVTQ
;
A
#
# COMPACT_ATOMS: atom_id res chain seq x y z
N MET A 1 27.47 18.46 63.78
CA MET A 1 27.60 18.08 62.35
C MET A 1 27.64 19.39 61.58
N THR A 2 28.70 20.23 61.61
CA THR A 2 30.08 20.01 61.11
C THR A 2 30.04 19.37 59.71
N THR A 3 30.58 19.90 58.60
CA THR A 3 31.46 21.06 58.32
C THR A 3 31.63 21.19 56.78
N MET A 4 31.82 22.42 56.31
CA MET A 4 32.80 22.85 55.27
C MET A 4 32.71 22.45 53.78
N ARG A 5 32.90 23.51 52.99
CA ARG A 5 33.38 23.60 51.60
C ARG A 5 34.75 22.93 51.41
N ALA A 6 35.06 22.43 50.21
CA ALA A 6 36.23 22.83 49.38
C ALA A 6 36.60 21.77 48.32
N GLN A 7 36.62 22.24 47.07
CA GLN A 7 37.61 22.04 46.00
C GLN A 7 38.49 20.77 45.98
N VAL A 8 38.52 20.10 44.82
CA VAL A 8 39.77 19.69 44.17
C VAL A 8 39.66 19.96 42.67
N MET A 9 40.39 20.98 42.21
CA MET A 9 40.82 21.12 40.83
C MET A 9 41.87 20.05 40.53
N ALA A 10 41.77 19.35 39.40
CA ALA A 10 42.90 18.64 38.84
C ALA A 10 42.89 18.68 37.30
N VAL A 11 43.74 19.57 36.80
CA VAL A 11 44.69 19.40 35.70
C VAL A 11 44.13 19.14 34.28
N ILE A 12 44.26 20.23 33.52
CA ILE A 12 44.28 20.38 32.06
C ILE A 12 45.18 19.32 31.40
N SER A 13 44.64 18.62 30.38
CA SER A 13 45.45 18.01 29.33
C SER A 13 45.01 18.56 27.98
N VAL A 14 45.86 19.40 27.40
CA VAL A 14 45.75 19.88 26.02
C VAL A 14 46.30 18.76 25.13
N ALA A 15 45.43 18.07 24.41
CA ALA A 15 45.83 17.28 23.26
C ALA A 15 44.70 17.16 22.23
N ALA A 16 45.02 17.58 21.01
CA ALA A 16 44.44 17.12 19.76
C ALA A 16 42.97 17.49 19.45
N LEU A 17 42.81 18.67 18.87
CA LEU A 17 42.31 18.84 17.49
C LEU A 17 41.61 17.61 16.87
N LEU A 18 40.28 17.58 16.97
CA LEU A 18 39.40 16.93 16.00
C LEU A 18 38.06 17.69 16.03
N CYS A 19 37.82 18.45 14.97
CA CYS A 19 36.54 19.10 14.70
C CYS A 19 35.43 18.03 14.61
N LEU A 20 34.78 17.71 15.73
CA LEU A 20 33.46 17.09 15.72
C LEU A 20 32.44 18.22 15.51
N ILE A 21 32.37 18.67 14.26
CA ILE A 21 31.20 19.36 13.73
C ILE A 21 30.07 18.35 13.91
N ALA A 22 29.22 18.57 14.90
CA ALA A 22 27.92 17.92 15.00
C ALA A 22 27.08 18.42 13.81
N CYS A 23 27.37 17.87 12.64
CA CYS A 23 26.46 17.90 11.51
C CYS A 23 25.46 16.80 11.80
N GLU A 24 24.42 17.14 12.55
CA GLU A 24 23.23 16.28 12.64
C GLU A 24 22.61 16.27 11.24
N PRO A 25 22.57 15.14 10.51
CA PRO A 25 21.84 15.09 9.28
C PRO A 25 20.36 15.08 9.64
N THR A 26 19.71 16.25 9.64
CA THR A 26 18.25 16.35 9.66
C THR A 26 17.73 15.69 8.38
N THR A 27 17.45 14.40 8.49
CA THR A 27 16.84 13.61 7.42
C THR A 27 15.33 13.82 7.52
N GLU A 28 14.87 15.05 7.24
CA GLU A 28 13.45 15.42 7.21
C GLU A 28 12.86 15.14 5.84
N VAL A 29 13.07 13.93 5.32
CA VAL A 29 12.42 13.44 4.09
C VAL A 29 12.15 11.96 4.30
N SER A 30 11.01 11.57 4.86
CA SER A 30 10.41 10.23 4.62
C SER A 30 9.06 9.91 5.29
N GLU A 31 8.68 10.53 6.41
CA GLU A 31 7.54 9.99 7.20
C GLU A 31 6.16 10.06 6.52
N GLN A 32 5.83 11.15 5.82
CA GLN A 32 4.52 11.27 5.15
C GLN A 32 4.36 10.34 3.94
N HIS A 33 5.44 10.08 3.19
CA HIS A 33 5.37 9.23 2.00
C HIS A 33 5.41 7.74 2.35
N GLN A 34 6.10 7.38 3.43
CA GLN A 34 6.09 6.00 3.95
C GLN A 34 4.71 5.62 4.51
N THR A 35 4.03 6.55 5.18
CA THR A 35 2.70 6.32 5.75
C THR A 35 1.64 6.00 4.67
N SER A 36 1.68 6.68 3.52
CA SER A 36 0.70 6.46 2.44
C SER A 36 0.89 5.12 1.73
N ALA A 37 2.13 4.70 1.49
CA ALA A 37 2.44 3.41 0.89
C ALA A 37 2.07 2.24 1.81
N GLN A 38 2.39 2.36 3.11
CA GLN A 38 2.02 1.36 4.12
C GLN A 38 0.49 1.24 4.27
N GLN A 39 -0.21 2.38 4.29
CA GLN A 39 -1.68 2.39 4.33
C GLN A 39 -2.29 1.72 3.09
N LEU A 40 -1.73 1.96 1.90
CA LEU A 40 -2.23 1.35 0.67
C LEU A 40 -2.04 -0.18 0.68
N ALA A 41 -0.87 -0.64 1.13
CA ALA A 41 -0.57 -2.07 1.27
C ALA A 41 -1.50 -2.76 2.29
N GLU A 42 -1.85 -2.06 3.38
CA GLU A 42 -2.80 -2.58 4.37
C GLU A 42 -4.21 -2.73 3.79
N ILE A 43 -4.67 -1.74 3.03
CA ILE A 43 -5.97 -1.83 2.35
C ILE A 43 -5.95 -2.95 1.30
N GLU A 44 -4.87 -3.10 0.54
CA GLU A 44 -4.73 -4.20 -0.44
C GLU A 44 -4.80 -5.57 0.23
N ARG A 45 -4.13 -5.76 1.37
CA ARG A 45 -4.24 -6.99 2.17
C ARG A 45 -5.67 -7.24 2.63
N GLY A 46 -6.33 -6.23 3.20
CA GLY A 46 -7.73 -6.36 3.63
C GLY A 46 -8.69 -6.70 2.48
N ILE A 47 -8.43 -6.20 1.27
CA ILE A 47 -9.18 -6.58 0.06
C ILE A 47 -8.96 -8.07 -0.25
N GLN A 48 -7.71 -8.55 -0.27
CA GLN A 48 -7.41 -9.96 -0.55
C GLN A 48 -8.03 -10.90 0.48
N ASP A 49 -7.99 -10.52 1.77
CA ASP A 49 -8.58 -11.30 2.85
C ASP A 49 -10.10 -11.43 2.72
N LEU A 50 -10.79 -10.36 2.28
CA LEU A 50 -12.24 -10.38 2.04
C LEU A 50 -12.65 -11.17 0.79
N ILE A 51 -11.78 -11.20 -0.23
CA ILE A 51 -11.99 -12.02 -1.42
C ILE A 51 -11.88 -13.50 -1.07
N GLY A 52 -10.84 -13.87 -0.32
CA GLY A 52 -10.56 -15.25 0.04
C GLY A 52 -10.45 -16.16 -1.18
N SER A 53 -11.04 -17.35 -1.10
CA SER A 53 -11.18 -18.23 -2.27
C SER A 53 -12.51 -17.92 -2.99
N PRO A 54 -12.50 -17.62 -4.30
CA PRO A 54 -13.69 -17.22 -5.04
C PRO A 54 -14.56 -18.42 -5.40
N ILE A 55 -15.09 -19.11 -4.39
CA ILE A 55 -15.92 -20.31 -4.52
C ILE A 55 -17.38 -19.88 -4.72
N ALA A 56 -18.08 -20.46 -5.69
CA ALA A 56 -19.47 -20.12 -6.00
C ALA A 56 -20.24 -21.35 -6.51
N GLN A 57 -21.54 -21.39 -6.25
CA GLN A 57 -22.44 -22.39 -6.83
C GLN A 57 -22.99 -21.95 -8.19
N HIS A 58 -23.01 -20.64 -8.45
CA HIS A 58 -23.54 -20.07 -9.68
C HIS A 58 -22.57 -19.07 -10.31
N VAL A 59 -22.43 -19.11 -11.64
CA VAL A 59 -21.56 -18.17 -12.38
C VAL A 59 -21.99 -16.71 -12.16
N SER A 60 -23.27 -16.45 -11.91
CA SER A 60 -23.81 -15.12 -11.59
C SER A 60 -23.21 -14.53 -10.31
N SER A 61 -22.72 -15.37 -9.41
CA SER A 61 -22.09 -14.99 -8.15
C SER A 61 -20.61 -14.65 -8.30
N CYS A 62 -19.98 -15.08 -9.41
CA CYS A 62 -18.62 -14.73 -9.73
C CYS A 62 -18.54 -13.29 -10.26
N LYS A 63 -17.80 -12.43 -9.56
CA LYS A 63 -17.71 -11.00 -9.82
C LYS A 63 -16.26 -10.56 -9.98
N ILE A 64 -16.03 -9.52 -10.78
CA ILE A 64 -14.73 -8.87 -10.93
C ILE A 64 -14.80 -7.46 -10.35
N ILE A 65 -13.81 -7.12 -9.53
CA ILE A 65 -13.49 -5.75 -9.12
C ILE A 65 -12.20 -5.29 -9.79
N THR A 66 -12.07 -3.98 -9.93
CA THR A 66 -10.90 -3.33 -10.51
C THR A 66 -10.16 -2.56 -9.43
N LEU A 67 -8.87 -2.85 -9.25
CA LEU A 67 -7.95 -2.02 -8.50
C LEU A 67 -7.16 -1.15 -9.49
N ASN A 68 -7.23 0.16 -9.30
CA ASN A 68 -6.42 1.11 -10.06
C ASN A 68 -4.94 0.89 -9.75
N ALA A 69 -4.08 1.21 -10.69
CA ALA A 69 -2.64 1.16 -10.47
C ALA A 69 -2.03 2.55 -10.70
N ALA A 70 -0.98 2.86 -9.93
CA ALA A 70 -0.22 4.10 -10.10
C ALA A 70 0.88 3.91 -11.17
N ASN A 71 1.41 5.03 -11.65
CA ASN A 71 2.52 5.13 -12.59
C ASN A 71 2.26 4.43 -13.92
N CYS A 72 1.07 4.68 -14.50
CA CYS A 72 0.71 4.17 -15.83
C CYS A 72 0.76 2.63 -15.94
N GLN A 73 0.65 1.93 -14.81
CA GLN A 73 0.51 0.50 -14.79
C GLN A 73 -0.92 0.11 -15.16
N PRO A 74 -1.13 -1.05 -15.80
CA PRO A 74 -2.48 -1.54 -16.05
C PRO A 74 -3.23 -1.76 -14.73
N PRO A 75 -4.56 -1.54 -14.71
CA PRO A 75 -5.35 -1.88 -13.54
C PRO A 75 -5.29 -3.39 -13.27
N LYS A 76 -5.37 -3.76 -12.00
CA LYS A 76 -5.49 -5.17 -11.59
C LYS A 76 -6.96 -5.55 -11.55
N TYR A 77 -7.31 -6.68 -12.15
CA TYR A 77 -8.63 -7.28 -12.00
C TYR A 77 -8.57 -8.38 -10.95
N LEU A 78 -9.40 -8.28 -9.92
CA LEU A 78 -9.51 -9.32 -8.90
C LEU A 78 -10.88 -10.00 -9.00
N LEU A 79 -10.87 -11.32 -8.90
CA LEU A 79 -12.06 -12.16 -9.00
C LEU A 79 -12.50 -12.58 -7.60
N TYR A 80 -13.80 -12.47 -7.32
CA TYR A 80 -14.39 -12.88 -6.05
C TYR A 80 -15.75 -13.52 -6.28
N SER A 81 -16.29 -14.15 -5.22
CA SER A 81 -17.65 -14.66 -5.19
C SER A 81 -18.45 -13.90 -4.15
N ASN A 82 -19.61 -13.35 -4.52
CA ASN A 82 -20.49 -12.70 -3.54
C ASN A 82 -21.23 -13.70 -2.62
N GLU A 83 -21.02 -15.01 -2.81
CA GLU A 83 -21.49 -16.05 -1.87
C GLU A 83 -20.55 -16.22 -0.67
N GLN A 84 -19.25 -15.91 -0.83
CA GLN A 84 -18.22 -16.13 0.19
C GLN A 84 -17.62 -14.82 0.73
N SER A 85 -17.73 -13.72 -0.03
CA SER A 85 -17.23 -12.41 0.35
C SER A 85 -18.33 -11.52 0.92
N ASN A 86 -17.98 -10.68 1.89
CA ASN A 86 -18.83 -9.55 2.29
C ASN A 86 -18.72 -8.41 1.26
N GLU A 87 -19.53 -8.49 0.20
CA GLU A 87 -19.46 -7.59 -0.96
C GLU A 87 -19.55 -6.09 -0.58
N PRO A 88 -20.46 -5.62 0.29
CA PRO A 88 -20.49 -4.21 0.70
C PRO A 88 -19.19 -3.70 1.34
N VAL A 89 -18.58 -4.51 2.21
CA VAL A 89 -17.32 -4.13 2.89
C VAL A 89 -16.16 -4.16 1.88
N LEU A 90 -16.11 -5.18 1.03
CA LEU A 90 -15.12 -5.30 -0.04
C LEU A 90 -15.15 -4.09 -0.97
N LEU A 91 -16.33 -3.72 -1.49
CA LEU A 91 -16.48 -2.58 -2.39
C LEU A 91 -16.10 -1.25 -1.73
N THR A 92 -16.34 -1.11 -0.42
CA THR A 92 -15.91 0.06 0.35
C THR A 92 -14.39 0.17 0.41
N LEU A 93 -13.67 -0.94 0.67
CA LEU A 93 -12.20 -0.95 0.67
C LEU A 93 -11.63 -0.70 -0.72
N VAL A 94 -12.21 -1.30 -1.77
CA VAL A 94 -11.82 -1.07 -3.16
C VAL A 94 -11.96 0.40 -3.54
N ALA A 95 -13.08 1.04 -3.20
CA ALA A 95 -13.29 2.45 -3.45
C ALA A 95 -12.22 3.31 -2.74
N LYS A 96 -11.93 3.01 -1.47
CA LYS A 96 -10.90 3.70 -0.69
C LYS A 96 -9.50 3.52 -1.29
N TYR A 97 -9.15 2.30 -1.70
CA TYR A 97 -7.89 2.00 -2.40
C TYR A 97 -7.77 2.84 -3.68
N ASN A 98 -8.78 2.76 -4.55
CA ASN A 98 -8.79 3.45 -5.83
C ASN A 98 -8.72 4.97 -5.67
N GLN A 99 -9.37 5.53 -4.66
CA GLN A 99 -9.27 6.96 -4.35
C GLN A 99 -7.85 7.37 -3.96
N ILE A 100 -7.16 6.59 -3.12
CA ILE A 100 -5.78 6.88 -2.71
C ILE A 100 -4.84 6.81 -3.91
N VAL A 101 -4.96 5.78 -4.76
CA VAL A 101 -4.16 5.64 -5.97
C VAL A 101 -4.39 6.81 -6.92
N SER A 102 -5.65 7.17 -7.17
CA SER A 102 -5.99 8.31 -8.04
C SER A 102 -5.48 9.65 -7.49
N ALA A 103 -5.41 9.81 -6.17
CA ALA A 103 -4.84 11.02 -5.56
C ALA A 103 -3.31 11.12 -5.75
N GLN A 104 -2.60 9.99 -5.87
CA GLN A 104 -1.15 9.96 -6.08
C GLN A 104 -0.74 10.30 -7.53
N GLU A 105 -1.57 10.00 -8.51
CA GLU A 105 -1.29 10.25 -9.95
C GLU A 105 -1.28 11.75 -10.33
N GLY A 106 -1.88 12.62 -9.51
CA GLY A 106 -1.94 14.06 -9.75
C GLY A 106 -2.65 14.44 -11.06
N LYS A 107 -2.45 15.68 -11.53
CA LYS A 107 -3.13 16.22 -12.73
C LYS A 107 -2.65 15.61 -14.06
N ASN A 108 -1.60 14.78 -14.04
CA ASN A 108 -0.99 14.20 -15.25
C ASN A 108 -1.54 12.80 -15.60
N ALA A 109 -2.50 12.26 -14.85
CA ALA A 109 -3.15 10.97 -15.12
C ALA A 109 -3.71 10.84 -16.55
N ALA A 110 -4.09 11.97 -17.18
CA ALA A 110 -4.69 11.99 -18.52
C ALA A 110 -3.74 11.49 -19.64
N SER A 111 -2.42 11.51 -19.43
CA SER A 111 -1.44 11.09 -20.45
C SER A 111 -1.14 9.59 -20.46
N CYS A 112 -1.68 8.84 -19.49
CA CYS A 112 -1.42 7.41 -19.37
C CYS A 112 -2.67 6.59 -19.63
N SER A 113 -2.79 6.13 -20.88
CA SER A 113 -3.83 5.20 -21.32
C SER A 113 -3.26 3.79 -21.41
N VAL A 114 -2.94 3.19 -20.26
CA VAL A 114 -2.62 1.76 -20.20
C VAL A 114 -3.89 1.00 -19.82
N VAL A 115 -4.50 0.35 -20.82
CA VAL A 115 -5.75 -0.38 -20.67
C VAL A 115 -5.44 -1.88 -20.69
N ALA A 116 -5.76 -2.57 -19.59
CA ALA A 116 -5.82 -4.02 -19.59
C ALA A 116 -7.24 -4.49 -19.95
N ALA A 117 -7.35 -5.50 -20.81
CA ALA A 117 -8.63 -6.11 -21.14
C ALA A 117 -9.23 -6.75 -19.87
N LYS A 118 -10.50 -6.41 -19.56
CA LYS A 118 -11.22 -7.06 -18.47
C LYS A 118 -11.44 -8.53 -18.84
N PRO A 119 -11.01 -9.50 -18.01
CA PRO A 119 -11.17 -10.90 -18.32
C PRO A 119 -12.65 -11.30 -18.28
N ALA A 120 -13.01 -12.34 -19.04
CA ALA A 120 -14.26 -13.05 -18.84
C ALA A 120 -14.15 -13.96 -17.60
N VAL A 121 -15.29 -14.45 -17.12
CA VAL A 121 -15.34 -15.32 -15.94
C VAL A 121 -16.10 -16.59 -16.29
N ILE A 122 -15.55 -17.71 -15.85
CA ILE A 122 -16.24 -19.00 -15.88
C ILE A 122 -16.32 -19.57 -14.47
N LEU A 123 -17.28 -20.47 -14.26
CA LEU A 123 -17.36 -21.29 -13.07
C LEU A 123 -16.89 -22.71 -13.43
N ALA A 124 -15.84 -23.19 -12.76
CA ALA A 124 -15.30 -24.53 -12.97
C ALA A 124 -15.08 -25.22 -11.62
N LYS A 125 -15.80 -26.32 -11.38
CA LYS A 125 -15.73 -27.09 -10.12
C LYS A 125 -15.88 -26.18 -8.89
N ASP A 126 -16.96 -25.40 -8.91
CA ASP A 126 -17.32 -24.42 -7.87
C ASP A 126 -16.31 -23.30 -7.64
N LEU A 127 -15.30 -23.14 -8.50
CA LEU A 127 -14.31 -22.09 -8.42
C LEU A 127 -14.49 -21.10 -9.58
N CYS A 128 -14.61 -19.82 -9.28
CA CYS A 128 -14.59 -18.77 -10.28
C CYS A 128 -13.17 -18.66 -10.86
N LEU A 129 -13.04 -18.72 -12.18
CA LEU A 129 -11.76 -18.60 -12.87
C LEU A 129 -11.81 -17.49 -13.93
N PRO A 130 -10.73 -16.70 -14.09
CA PRO A 130 -10.62 -15.75 -15.17
C PRO A 130 -10.35 -16.49 -16.49
N VAL A 131 -10.93 -15.99 -17.58
CA VAL A 131 -10.63 -16.43 -18.95
C VAL A 131 -10.09 -15.23 -19.71
N GLU A 132 -8.87 -15.35 -20.21
CA GLU A 132 -8.27 -14.34 -21.08
C GLU A 132 -9.02 -14.32 -22.41
N LEU A 133 -9.56 -13.16 -22.75
CA LEU A 133 -10.15 -12.92 -24.05
C LEU A 133 -9.01 -12.57 -25.00
N VAL A 134 -8.53 -13.55 -25.77
CA VAL A 134 -7.61 -13.30 -26.88
C VAL A 134 -8.41 -12.60 -27.97
N THR A 135 -8.34 -11.27 -28.04
CA THR A 135 -8.81 -10.51 -29.20
C THR A 135 -7.86 -10.79 -30.35
N GLN A 136 -8.33 -11.56 -31.34
CA GLN A 136 -7.65 -11.77 -32.63
C GLN A 136 -7.67 -10.50 -33.47
#